data_AF-T0ZNZ6-F1
#
_entry.id   AF-T0ZNZ6-F1
#
_cell.length_a   1.000
_cell.length_b   1.000
_cell.length_c   1.000
_cell.angle_alpha   90.00
_cell.angle_beta   90.00
_cell.angle_gamma   90.00
#
_symmetry.space_group_name_H-M   'P 1'
#
loop_
_entity.id
_entity.type
_entity.pdbx_description
1 polymer ?
#
loop_
_entity_poly.entity_id
_entity_poly.type
_entity_poly.pdbx_seq_one_letter_code
_entity_poly.pdbx_strand_id
1 'polypeptide(L)'
;MIDDTLMPLLSPALIHYAERLQRLLLRLLLDGRVHPSRIEEVVEKVRKELDQTLKEEAERVAFSLGISDIHPEILKLVGKLKFRTSYGQNNLLHAQEVANLAAMMAAEIGIDAKLAKRAAFLHDIGKSLTHENEGTHPQLGAEAARKYGEPEGVINA
;
A
#
# COMPACT_ATOMS: atom_id res chain seq x y z
N MET A 1 -0.82 8.24 -19.40
CA MET A 1 -1.91 8.86 -18.63
C MET A 1 -1.53 8.78 -17.18
N ILE A 2 -1.67 9.86 -16.42
CA ILE A 2 -1.78 9.70 -14.96
C ILE A 2 -2.97 8.79 -14.75
N ASP A 3 -2.80 7.75 -13.94
CA ASP A 3 -3.89 6.88 -13.59
C ASP A 3 -5.04 7.73 -13.01
N ASP A 4 -6.22 7.69 -13.64
CA ASP A 4 -7.40 8.45 -13.20
C ASP A 4 -7.79 8.11 -11.75
N THR A 5 -7.31 6.98 -11.21
CA THR A 5 -7.51 6.57 -9.82
C THR A 5 -6.67 7.34 -8.80
N LEU A 6 -5.55 7.94 -9.21
CA LEU A 6 -4.68 8.74 -8.34
C LEU A 6 -4.98 10.24 -8.44
N MET A 7 -5.60 10.68 -9.54
CA MET A 7 -5.94 12.08 -9.82
C MET A 7 -6.64 12.80 -8.65
N PRO A 8 -7.61 12.20 -7.93
CA PRO A 8 -8.29 12.86 -6.81
C PRO A 8 -7.44 12.99 -5.53
N LEU A 9 -6.35 12.21 -5.41
CA LEU A 9 -5.45 12.21 -4.25
C LEU A 9 -4.34 13.26 -4.37
N LEU A 10 -4.20 13.85 -5.56
CA LEU A 10 -3.18 14.86 -5.85
C LEU A 10 -3.73 16.25 -5.56
N SER A 11 -2.88 17.11 -5.00
CA SER A 11 -3.25 18.52 -4.85
C SER A 11 -3.57 19.13 -6.23
N PRO A 12 -4.48 20.12 -6.32
CA PRO A 12 -4.76 20.79 -7.58
C PRO A 12 -3.50 21.29 -8.30
N ALA A 13 -2.51 21.76 -7.53
CA ALA A 13 -1.20 22.14 -8.06
C ALA A 13 -0.47 20.96 -8.73
N LEU A 14 -0.43 19.78 -8.09
CA LEU A 14 0.18 18.58 -8.67
C LEU A 14 -0.51 18.13 -9.96
N ILE A 15 -1.85 18.20 -10.02
CA ILE A 15 -2.61 17.89 -11.24
C ILE A 15 -2.14 18.80 -12.39
N HIS A 16 -2.09 20.12 -12.15
CA HIS A 16 -1.63 21.08 -13.14
C HIS A 16 -0.17 20.84 -13.56
N TYR A 17 0.72 20.47 -12.64
CA TYR A 17 2.10 20.11 -12.96
C TYR A 17 2.16 18.86 -13.85
N ALA A 18 1.41 17.82 -13.51
CA ALA A 18 1.45 16.56 -14.22
C ALA A 18 0.90 16.68 -15.65
N GLU A 19 -0.17 17.46 -15.87
CA GLU A 19 -0.61 17.81 -17.21
C GLU A 19 0.46 18.60 -18.01
N ARG A 20 1.16 19.53 -17.37
CA ARG A 20 2.26 20.30 -18.01
C ARG A 20 3.42 19.38 -18.40
N LEU A 21 3.77 18.43 -17.53
CA LEU A 21 4.79 17.42 -17.81
C LEU A 21 4.38 16.53 -18.99
N GLN A 22 3.12 16.09 -19.04
CA GLN A 22 2.60 15.30 -20.15
C GLN A 22 2.68 16.06 -21.48
N ARG A 23 2.31 17.35 -21.49
CA ARG A 23 2.44 18.22 -22.68
C ARG A 23 3.90 18.41 -23.12
N LEU A 24 4.83 18.56 -22.17
CA LEU A 24 6.26 18.66 -22.46
C LEU A 24 6.78 17.36 -23.07
N LEU A 25 6.43 16.22 -22.47
CA LEU A 25 6.83 14.90 -22.96
C LEU A 25 6.32 14.65 -24.39
N LEU A 26 5.07 15.03 -24.68
CA LEU A 26 4.51 14.92 -26.03
C LEU A 26 5.29 15.76 -27.05
N ARG A 27 5.71 16.97 -26.68
CA ARG A 27 6.56 17.82 -27.55
C ARG A 27 7.92 17.17 -27.82
N LEU A 28 8.54 16.59 -26.79
CA LEU A 28 9.82 15.88 -26.91
C LEU A 28 9.73 14.56 -27.70
N LEU A 29 8.55 13.93 -27.72
CA LEU A 29 8.26 12.79 -28.58
C LEU A 29 8.13 13.24 -30.05
N LEU A 30 7.40 14.34 -30.29
CA LEU A 30 7.19 14.88 -31.64
C LEU A 30 8.47 15.46 -32.26
N ASP A 31 9.37 16.03 -31.44
CA ASP A 31 10.66 16.56 -31.90
C ASP A 31 11.77 15.50 -32.00
N GLY A 32 11.47 14.24 -31.63
CA GLY A 32 12.37 13.09 -31.74
C GLY A 32 13.46 13.02 -30.65
N ARG A 33 13.47 13.91 -29.66
CA ARG A 33 14.47 13.88 -28.56
C ARG A 33 14.21 12.79 -27.53
N VAL A 34 12.98 12.29 -27.47
CA VAL A 34 12.58 11.19 -26.61
C VAL A 34 12.01 10.07 -27.47
N HIS A 35 12.44 8.84 -27.20
CA HIS A 35 11.91 7.63 -27.85
C HIS A 35 10.93 6.90 -26.91
N PRO A 36 9.80 6.38 -27.44
CA PRO A 36 8.84 5.60 -26.64
C PRO A 36 9.48 4.44 -25.86
N SER A 37 10.38 3.68 -26.49
CA SER A 37 11.09 2.57 -25.84
C SER A 37 11.91 3.01 -24.63
N ARG A 38 12.49 4.22 -24.66
CA ARG A 38 13.24 4.77 -23.52
C ARG A 38 12.30 5.16 -22.38
N ILE A 39 11.10 5.64 -22.67
CA ILE A 39 10.08 5.93 -21.64
C ILE A 39 9.68 4.63 -20.96
N GLU A 40 9.37 3.58 -21.74
CA GLU A 40 8.98 2.27 -21.19
C GLU A 40 10.06 1.68 -20.28
N GLU A 41 11.33 1.73 -20.71
CA GLU A 41 12.47 1.29 -19.89
C GLU A 41 12.57 2.06 -18.57
N VAL A 42 12.44 3.39 -18.61
CA VAL A 42 12.51 4.23 -17.42
C VAL A 42 11.32 3.99 -16.48
N VAL A 43 10.10 3.85 -17.03
CA VAL A 43 8.89 3.53 -16.25
C VAL A 43 9.05 2.19 -15.54
N GLU A 44 9.52 1.17 -16.23
CA GLU A 44 9.74 -0.16 -15.63
C GLU A 44 10.81 -0.12 -14.54
N LYS A 45 11.88 0.66 -14.73
CA LYS A 45 12.91 0.86 -13.72
C LYS A 45 12.33 1.53 -12.46
N VAL A 46 11.61 2.63 -12.64
CA VAL A 46 10.98 3.37 -11.52
C VAL A 46 9.94 2.52 -10.81
N ARG A 47 9.17 1.71 -11.52
CA ARG A 47 8.20 0.78 -10.92
C ARG A 47 8.90 -0.22 -9.99
N LYS A 48 10.01 -0.82 -10.43
CA LYS A 48 10.80 -1.75 -9.59
C LYS A 48 11.38 -1.07 -8.35
N GLU A 49 11.93 0.13 -8.51
CA GLU A 49 12.45 0.92 -7.38
C GLU A 49 11.34 1.27 -6.38
N LEU A 50 10.15 1.60 -6.87
CA LEU A 50 8.99 1.87 -6.04
C LEU A 50 8.51 0.63 -5.29
N ASP A 51 8.36 -0.50 -5.97
CA ASP A 51 7.93 -1.77 -5.37
C ASP A 51 8.90 -2.21 -4.27
N GLN A 52 10.21 -2.05 -4.50
CA GLN A 52 11.24 -2.33 -3.51
C GLN A 52 11.12 -1.39 -2.30
N THR A 53 10.98 -0.08 -2.55
CA THR A 53 10.79 0.92 -1.48
C THR A 53 9.56 0.61 -0.63
N LEU A 54 8.44 0.26 -1.26
CA LEU A 54 7.20 -0.06 -0.57
C LEU A 54 7.34 -1.30 0.31
N LYS A 55 8.03 -2.32 -0.19
CA LYS A 55 8.32 -3.52 0.57
C LYS A 55 9.20 -3.20 1.79
N GLU A 56 10.26 -2.42 1.63
CA GLU A 56 11.15 -2.01 2.72
C GLU A 56 10.42 -1.20 3.79
N GLU A 57 9.51 -0.30 3.39
CA GLU A 57 8.68 0.47 4.32
C GLU A 57 7.74 -0.46 5.13
N ALA A 58 7.13 -1.45 4.48
CA ALA A 58 6.28 -2.43 5.17
C ALA A 58 7.08 -3.30 6.14
N GLU A 59 8.27 -3.77 5.73
CA GLU A 59 9.19 -4.53 6.57
C GLU A 59 9.63 -3.71 7.79
N ARG A 60 9.97 -2.44 7.61
CA ARG A 60 10.33 -1.54 8.71
C ARG A 60 9.19 -1.39 9.71
N VAL A 61 7.96 -1.20 9.24
CA VAL A 61 6.79 -1.07 10.12
C VAL A 61 6.52 -2.38 10.86
N ALA A 62 6.50 -3.52 10.17
CA ALA A 62 6.32 -4.83 10.78
C ALA A 62 7.39 -5.12 11.84
N PHE A 63 8.66 -4.82 11.53
CA PHE A 63 9.78 -4.94 12.47
C PHE A 63 9.59 -4.06 13.70
N SER A 64 9.19 -2.79 13.54
CA SER A 64 8.93 -1.88 14.67
C SER A 64 7.79 -2.36 15.59
N LEU A 65 6.85 -3.11 15.04
CA LEU A 65 5.73 -3.71 15.77
C LEU A 65 6.11 -5.02 16.46
N GLY A 66 7.28 -5.59 16.14
CA GLY A 66 7.71 -6.91 16.59
C GLY A 66 6.95 -8.04 15.91
N ILE A 67 6.44 -7.81 14.70
CA ILE A 67 5.74 -8.83 13.90
C ILE A 67 6.76 -9.42 12.91
N SER A 68 7.09 -10.71 13.10
CA SER A 68 7.94 -11.49 12.20
C SER A 68 7.10 -12.41 11.32
N ASP A 69 7.77 -13.10 10.38
CA ASP A 69 7.19 -14.21 9.62
C ASP A 69 5.91 -13.83 8.85
N ILE A 70 5.89 -12.63 8.27
CA ILE A 70 4.87 -12.20 7.33
C ILE A 70 5.29 -12.64 5.93
N HIS A 71 4.37 -13.23 5.18
CA HIS A 71 4.62 -13.62 3.80
C HIS A 71 5.00 -12.39 2.94
N PRO A 72 6.02 -12.46 2.06
CA PRO A 72 6.46 -11.32 1.25
C PRO A 72 5.36 -10.67 0.41
N GLU A 73 4.39 -11.45 -0.08
CA GLU A 73 3.24 -10.89 -0.81
C GLU A 73 2.30 -10.07 0.09
N ILE A 74 2.13 -10.43 1.36
CA ILE A 74 1.39 -9.60 2.33
C ILE A 74 2.16 -8.29 2.57
N LEU A 75 3.49 -8.35 2.74
CA LEU A 75 4.32 -7.15 2.92
C LEU A 75 4.21 -6.18 1.72
N LYS A 76 4.13 -6.69 0.50
CA LYS A 76 3.87 -5.85 -0.69
C LYS A 76 2.52 -5.13 -0.59
N LEU A 77 1.46 -5.83 -0.18
CA LEU A 77 0.12 -5.26 -0.01
C LEU A 77 0.09 -4.20 1.11
N VAL A 78 0.71 -4.50 2.24
CA VAL A 78 0.91 -3.54 3.34
C VAL A 78 1.67 -2.31 2.85
N GLY A 79 2.74 -2.49 2.08
CA GLY A 79 3.53 -1.39 1.51
C GLY A 79 2.68 -0.45 0.66
N LYS A 80 1.80 -0.99 -0.19
CA LYS A 80 0.86 -0.19 -1.01
C LYS A 80 -0.04 0.73 -0.17
N LEU A 81 -0.30 0.42 1.11
CA LEU A 81 -1.06 1.32 2.01
C LEU A 81 -0.34 2.65 2.25
N LYS A 82 0.98 2.75 2.00
CA LYS A 82 1.74 4.00 2.06
C LYS A 82 1.23 5.06 1.09
N PHE A 83 0.64 4.66 -0.04
CA PHE A 83 0.03 5.59 -1.01
C PHE A 83 -1.49 5.65 -0.90
N ARG A 84 -2.06 5.06 0.15
CA ARG A 84 -3.49 5.15 0.46
C ARG A 84 -3.72 6.14 1.59
N THR A 85 -4.79 6.90 1.45
CA THR A 85 -5.27 7.85 2.46
C THR A 85 -6.75 7.62 2.68
N SER A 86 -7.16 7.57 3.95
CA SER A 86 -8.57 7.51 4.37
C SER A 86 -8.80 8.63 5.37
N TYR A 87 -9.83 9.45 5.17
CA TYR A 87 -10.15 10.59 6.05
C TYR A 87 -8.95 11.52 6.32
N GLY A 88 -8.06 11.70 5.34
CA GLY A 88 -6.87 12.55 5.47
C GLY A 88 -5.66 11.89 6.17
N GLN A 89 -5.77 10.63 6.62
CA GLN A 89 -4.68 9.89 7.25
C GLN A 89 -4.08 8.84 6.32
N ASN A 90 -2.76 8.71 6.34
CA ASN A 90 -2.04 7.63 5.65
C ASN A 90 -2.40 6.24 6.21
N ASN A 91 -2.77 5.29 5.35
CA ASN A 91 -3.25 3.98 5.79
C ASN A 91 -2.16 3.07 6.38
N LEU A 92 -0.90 3.19 5.95
CA LEU A 92 0.19 2.41 6.57
C LEU A 92 0.49 2.90 8.00
N LEU A 93 0.49 4.22 8.19
CA LEU A 93 0.61 4.81 9.52
C LEU A 93 -0.56 4.42 10.42
N HIS A 94 -1.79 4.49 9.88
CA HIS A 94 -2.99 4.06 10.58
C HIS A 94 -2.88 2.60 11.04
N ALA A 95 -2.47 1.68 10.16
CA ALA A 95 -2.29 0.28 10.51
C ALA A 95 -1.26 0.09 11.66
N GLN A 96 -0.18 0.88 11.66
CA GLN A 96 0.82 0.85 12.74
C GLN A 96 0.26 1.34 14.09
N GLU A 97 -0.48 2.44 14.08
CA GLU A 97 -1.10 3.01 15.29
C GLU A 97 -2.14 2.06 15.89
N VAL A 98 -3.05 1.55 15.04
CA VAL A 98 -4.10 0.60 15.45
C VAL A 98 -3.49 -0.69 15.98
N ALA A 99 -2.42 -1.20 15.37
CA ALA A 99 -1.70 -2.37 15.87
C ALA A 99 -1.13 -2.15 17.29
N ASN A 100 -0.52 -0.99 17.54
CA ASN A 100 0.00 -0.65 18.86
C ASN A 100 -1.11 -0.55 19.92
N LEU A 101 -2.22 0.13 19.60
CA LEU A 101 -3.36 0.27 20.51
C LEU A 101 -4.02 -1.09 20.80
N ALA A 102 -4.25 -1.90 19.77
CA ALA A 102 -4.85 -3.23 19.93
C ALA A 102 -3.99 -4.13 20.84
N ALA A 103 -2.67 -4.08 20.69
CA ALA A 103 -1.75 -4.83 21.54
C ALA A 103 -1.81 -4.38 23.01
N MET A 104 -1.86 -3.06 23.26
CA MET A 104 -1.97 -2.51 24.62
C MET A 104 -3.28 -2.92 25.27
N MET A 105 -4.40 -2.77 24.55
CA MET A 105 -5.72 -3.15 25.05
C MET A 105 -5.81 -4.64 25.34
N ALA A 106 -5.29 -5.47 24.42
CA ALA A 106 -5.26 -6.92 24.58
C ALA A 106 -4.45 -7.35 25.82
N ALA A 107 -3.30 -6.72 26.06
CA ALA A 107 -2.49 -6.98 27.24
C ALA A 107 -3.21 -6.62 28.53
N GLU A 108 -3.93 -5.50 28.55
CA GLU A 108 -4.67 -5.03 29.74
C GLU A 108 -5.81 -5.98 30.14
N ILE A 109 -6.50 -6.57 29.16
CA ILE A 109 -7.62 -7.49 29.42
C ILE A 109 -7.19 -8.98 29.43
N GLY A 110 -5.88 -9.26 29.36
CA GLY A 110 -5.33 -10.61 29.49
C GLY A 110 -5.56 -11.54 28.29
N ILE A 111 -5.72 -11.00 27.08
CA ILE A 111 -5.81 -11.79 25.84
C ILE A 111 -4.50 -11.71 25.03
N ASP A 112 -4.38 -12.50 23.96
CA ASP A 112 -3.15 -12.57 23.16
C ASP A 112 -2.85 -11.26 22.42
N ALA A 113 -1.96 -10.46 23.00
CA ALA A 113 -1.51 -9.19 22.45
C ALA A 113 -0.75 -9.32 21.13
N LYS A 114 -0.07 -10.45 20.87
CA LYS A 114 0.65 -10.65 19.60
C LYS A 114 -0.34 -10.92 18.47
N LEU A 115 -1.32 -11.78 18.72
CA LEU A 115 -2.38 -12.05 17.75
C LEU A 115 -3.21 -10.79 17.46
N ALA A 116 -3.63 -10.06 18.50
CA ALA A 116 -4.36 -8.81 18.35
C ALA A 116 -3.57 -7.76 17.54
N LYS A 117 -2.28 -7.61 17.81
CA LYS A 117 -1.40 -6.70 17.07
C LYS A 117 -1.32 -7.06 15.59
N ARG A 118 -1.13 -8.35 15.27
CA ARG A 118 -1.04 -8.83 13.89
C ARG A 118 -2.36 -8.68 13.14
N ALA A 119 -3.48 -9.00 13.79
CA ALA A 119 -4.82 -8.79 13.25
C ALA A 119 -5.07 -7.31 12.93
N ALA A 120 -4.81 -6.43 13.89
CA ALA A 120 -4.94 -4.99 13.73
C ALA A 120 -4.02 -4.41 12.66
N PHE A 121 -2.79 -4.90 12.54
CA PHE A 121 -1.86 -4.48 11.48
C PHE A 121 -2.38 -4.84 10.08
N LEU A 122 -3.12 -5.95 9.97
CA LEU A 122 -3.57 -6.48 8.69
C LEU A 122 -5.06 -6.22 8.38
N HIS A 123 -5.85 -5.66 9.31
CA HIS A 123 -7.31 -5.55 9.19
C HIS A 123 -7.77 -4.86 7.90
N ASP A 124 -7.00 -3.88 7.43
CA ASP A 124 -7.34 -3.03 6.29
C ASP A 124 -6.50 -3.32 5.03
N ILE A 125 -5.73 -4.42 4.98
CA ILE A 125 -4.84 -4.71 3.85
C ILE A 125 -5.59 -4.79 2.51
N GLY A 126 -6.87 -5.15 2.52
CA GLY A 126 -7.68 -5.23 1.31
C GLY A 126 -7.89 -3.89 0.60
N LYS A 127 -7.66 -2.74 1.27
CA LYS A 127 -7.65 -1.42 0.61
C LYS A 127 -6.54 -1.29 -0.44
N SER A 128 -5.52 -2.15 -0.39
CA SER A 128 -4.50 -2.24 -1.44
C SER A 128 -4.98 -2.96 -2.71
N LEU A 129 -6.13 -3.65 -2.66
CA LEU A 129 -6.63 -4.55 -3.72
C LEU A 129 -7.92 -4.05 -4.41
N THR A 130 -8.70 -3.16 -3.79
CA THR A 130 -10.04 -2.76 -4.26
C THR A 130 -10.08 -2.08 -5.63
N HIS A 131 -8.97 -1.55 -6.13
CA HIS A 131 -8.94 -0.87 -7.44
C HIS A 131 -8.77 -1.84 -8.61
N GLU A 132 -8.16 -3.00 -8.35
CA GLU A 132 -7.79 -3.97 -9.38
C GLU A 132 -8.73 -5.20 -9.35
N ASN A 133 -9.55 -5.33 -8.30
CA ASN A 133 -10.36 -6.53 -8.04
C ASN A 133 -11.79 -6.15 -7.66
N GLU A 134 -12.75 -6.97 -8.10
CA GLU A 134 -14.13 -6.89 -7.64
C GLU A 134 -14.25 -7.40 -6.20
N GLY A 135 -14.97 -6.66 -5.35
CA GLY A 135 -15.20 -7.03 -3.95
C GLY A 135 -14.99 -5.88 -2.97
N THR A 136 -15.42 -6.09 -1.73
CA THR A 136 -15.19 -5.13 -0.65
C THR A 136 -13.78 -5.31 -0.05
N HIS A 137 -13.20 -4.25 0.51
CA HIS A 137 -11.87 -4.36 1.13
C HIS A 137 -11.79 -5.42 2.24
N PRO A 138 -12.81 -5.66 3.09
CA PRO A 138 -12.72 -6.73 4.07
C PRO A 138 -12.66 -8.12 3.42
N GLN A 139 -13.45 -8.36 2.38
CA GLN A 139 -13.44 -9.63 1.63
C GLN A 139 -12.06 -9.88 0.98
N LEU A 140 -11.54 -8.89 0.26
CA LEU A 140 -10.24 -8.98 -0.41
C LEU A 140 -9.08 -9.14 0.59
N GLY A 141 -9.17 -8.48 1.74
CA GLY A 141 -8.19 -8.62 2.82
C GLY A 141 -8.19 -10.03 3.42
N ALA A 142 -9.37 -10.56 3.76
CA ALA A 142 -9.52 -11.89 4.31
C ALA A 142 -9.07 -12.98 3.32
N GLU A 143 -9.37 -12.82 2.02
CA GLU A 143 -8.89 -13.73 0.97
C GLU A 143 -7.37 -13.72 0.84
N ALA A 144 -6.74 -12.54 0.83
CA ALA A 144 -5.29 -12.41 0.78
C ALA A 144 -4.63 -13.02 2.02
N ALA A 145 -5.13 -12.71 3.22
CA ALA A 145 -4.64 -13.25 4.48
C ALA A 145 -4.73 -14.79 4.48
N ARG A 146 -5.87 -15.35 4.07
CA ARG A 146 -6.06 -16.81 3.96
C ARG A 146 -5.12 -17.44 2.94
N LYS A 147 -4.99 -16.83 1.76
CA LYS A 147 -4.13 -17.33 0.68
C LYS A 147 -2.67 -17.46 1.12
N TYR A 148 -2.20 -16.54 1.95
CA TYR A 148 -0.82 -16.51 2.41
C TYR A 148 -0.59 -17.06 3.83
N GLY A 149 -1.58 -17.79 4.37
CA GLY A 149 -1.42 -18.62 5.56
C GLY A 149 -1.51 -17.88 6.89
N GLU A 150 -2.18 -16.73 6.94
CA GLU A 150 -2.49 -16.06 8.21
C GLU A 150 -3.45 -16.90 9.07
N PRO A 151 -3.36 -16.83 10.42
CA PRO A 151 -4.25 -17.57 11.30
C PRO A 151 -5.69 -17.00 11.26
N GLU A 152 -6.69 -17.81 11.63
CA GLU A 152 -8.10 -17.40 11.58
C GLU A 152 -8.38 -16.10 12.35
N GLY A 153 -7.72 -15.88 13.50
CA GLY A 153 -7.89 -14.64 14.26
C GLY A 153 -7.42 -13.37 13.52
N VAL A 154 -6.52 -13.51 12.55
CA VAL A 154 -6.08 -12.42 11.66
C VAL A 154 -6.97 -12.32 10.42
N ILE A 155 -7.44 -13.45 9.89
CA ILE A 155 -8.36 -13.47 8.74
C ILE A 155 -9.72 -12.83 9.10
N ASN A 156 -10.17 -12.99 10.34
CA ASN A 156 -11.44 -12.46 10.85
C ASN A 156 -11.34 -11.03 11.41
N ALA A 157 -10.22 -10.34 11.16
CA ALA A 157 -9.96 -8.98 11.65
C ALA A 157 -10.83 -7.92 10.96
#